data_AF-A0A109JTJ6-F1
#
_entry.id   AF-A0A109JTJ6-F1
#
_cell.length_a   1.000
_cell.length_b   1.000
_cell.length_c   1.000
_cell.angle_alpha   90.00
_cell.angle_beta   90.00
_cell.angle_gamma   90.00
#
_symmetry.space_group_name_H-M   'P 1'
#
loop_
_entity.id
_entity.type
_entity.pdbx_description
1 polymer ?
#
loop_
_entity_poly.entity_id
_entity_poly.type
_entity_poly.pdbx_seq_one_letter_code
_entity_poly.pdbx_strand_id
1 'polypeptide(L)'
;MSGTSSPGPAPDALELAALLCSRVCHDLISPVGAIVNGLEVLDDNPKPEDRDFALDLIRKSAKTASARLQFCRLAFGAAGSSGAQIDLGDAQNMAKGHIEDGKVTLTWNLPRLLLPKNRVKLLLNMLVIAQQTIPRGGTLTVDPVGEGEAISFRITSAGLNARVPQNIVDLLNATSSNTVDAHAVQPHYTRLLAEACGLKVTLTLDCDKVLIVAS
;
A
#
# COMPACT_ATOMS: atom_id res chain seq x y z
N MET A 1 9.08 -35.69 12.67
CA MET A 1 8.09 -35.55 11.58
C MET A 1 7.11 -34.45 11.98
N SER A 2 7.40 -33.19 11.67
CA SER A 2 6.45 -32.08 11.88
C SER A 2 5.61 -31.96 10.62
N GLY A 3 4.31 -32.25 10.74
CA GLY A 3 3.37 -32.17 9.63
C GLY A 3 3.43 -30.79 8.98
N THR A 4 3.66 -30.75 7.67
CA THR A 4 3.47 -29.57 6.85
C THR A 4 1.97 -29.24 6.87
N SER A 5 1.58 -28.19 7.60
CA SER A 5 0.24 -27.63 7.49
C SER A 5 -0.01 -27.29 6.03
N SER A 6 -1.05 -27.86 5.43
CA SER A 6 -1.45 -27.49 4.07
C SER A 6 -1.78 -25.98 4.06
N PRO A 7 -1.36 -25.23 3.03
CA PRO A 7 -1.72 -23.83 2.93
C PRO A 7 -3.25 -23.69 2.97
N GLY A 8 -3.73 -22.63 3.61
CA GLY A 8 -5.16 -22.31 3.64
C GLY A 8 -5.67 -22.13 2.20
N PRO A 9 -6.94 -22.41 1.91
CA PRO A 9 -7.45 -22.24 0.55
C PRO A 9 -7.25 -20.79 0.10
N ALA A 10 -6.62 -20.63 -1.07
CA ALA A 10 -6.53 -19.32 -1.71
C ALA A 10 -7.96 -18.86 -2.06
N PRO A 11 -8.28 -17.57 -1.88
CA PRO A 11 -9.60 -17.06 -2.20
C PRO A 11 -9.89 -17.27 -3.68
N ASP A 12 -11.13 -17.63 -4.01
CA ASP A 12 -11.56 -17.66 -5.40
C ASP A 12 -11.67 -16.23 -5.98
N ALA A 13 -12.04 -16.13 -7.26
CA ALA A 13 -12.11 -14.82 -7.92
C ALA A 13 -13.15 -13.87 -7.30
N LEU A 14 -14.29 -14.39 -6.82
CA LEU A 14 -15.35 -13.60 -6.20
C LEU A 14 -14.96 -13.18 -4.79
N GLU A 15 -14.37 -14.08 -4.03
CA GLU A 15 -13.82 -13.81 -2.69
C GLU A 15 -12.70 -12.78 -2.76
N LEU A 16 -11.75 -12.92 -3.69
CA LEU A 16 -10.67 -11.95 -3.87
C LEU A 16 -11.22 -10.56 -4.20
N ALA A 17 -12.21 -10.47 -5.09
CA ALA A 17 -12.88 -9.21 -5.41
C ALA A 17 -13.55 -8.59 -4.17
N ALA A 18 -14.30 -9.40 -3.40
CA ALA A 18 -14.96 -8.95 -2.19
C ALA A 18 -13.97 -8.47 -1.10
N LEU A 19 -12.86 -9.18 -0.92
CA LEU A 19 -11.81 -8.82 0.04
C LEU A 19 -11.10 -7.52 -0.37
N LEU A 20 -10.79 -7.33 -1.66
CA LEU A 20 -10.20 -6.09 -2.17
C LEU A 20 -11.16 -4.91 -2.00
N CYS A 21 -12.45 -5.09 -2.31
CA CYS A 21 -13.48 -4.08 -2.04
C CYS A 21 -13.56 -3.74 -0.56
N SER A 22 -13.57 -4.75 0.31
CA SER A 22 -13.60 -4.57 1.76
C SER A 22 -12.41 -3.77 2.26
N ARG A 23 -11.20 -4.06 1.76
CA ARG A 23 -9.98 -3.33 2.09
C ARG A 23 -10.06 -1.86 1.69
N VAL A 24 -10.48 -1.58 0.45
CA VAL A 24 -10.61 -0.19 -0.04
C VAL A 24 -11.66 0.57 0.77
N CYS A 25 -12.80 -0.05 1.06
CA CYS A 25 -13.84 0.56 1.89
C CYS A 25 -13.33 0.84 3.31
N HIS A 26 -12.68 -0.14 3.96
CA HIS A 26 -12.10 0.01 5.29
C HIS A 26 -11.15 1.23 5.36
N ASP A 27 -10.24 1.36 4.39
CA ASP A 27 -9.26 2.44 4.38
C ASP A 27 -9.89 3.82 4.14
N LEU A 28 -11.08 3.89 3.55
CA LEU A 28 -11.81 5.14 3.28
C LEU A 28 -12.84 5.51 4.36
N ILE A 29 -13.39 4.54 5.08
CA ILE A 29 -14.44 4.77 6.09
C ILE A 29 -13.98 5.77 7.16
N SER A 30 -12.76 5.60 7.69
CA SER A 30 -12.27 6.47 8.77
C SER A 30 -12.18 7.96 8.39
N PRO A 31 -11.48 8.37 7.31
CA PRO A 31 -11.43 9.77 6.95
C PRO A 31 -12.79 10.31 6.46
N VAL A 32 -13.65 9.48 5.85
CA VAL A 32 -15.00 9.92 5.48
C VAL A 32 -15.86 10.17 6.72
N GLY A 33 -15.81 9.29 7.72
CA GLY A 33 -16.51 9.47 9.00
C GLY A 33 -16.05 10.72 9.75
N ALA A 34 -14.75 11.02 9.73
CA ALA A 34 -14.23 12.25 10.33
C ALA A 34 -14.75 13.53 9.66
N ILE A 35 -15.04 13.51 8.35
CA ILE A 35 -15.70 14.62 7.66
C ILE A 35 -17.13 14.79 8.16
N VAL A 36 -17.88 13.69 8.26
CA VAL A 36 -19.27 13.71 8.76
C VAL A 36 -19.31 14.25 10.18
N ASN A 37 -18.47 13.74 11.09
CA ASN A 37 -18.39 14.23 12.47
C ASN A 37 -18.07 15.73 12.54
N GLY A 38 -17.18 16.22 11.67
CA GLY A 38 -16.88 17.66 11.59
C GLY A 38 -18.08 18.48 11.13
N LEU A 39 -18.89 17.97 10.20
CA LEU A 39 -20.12 18.64 9.75
C LEU A 39 -21.18 18.67 10.86
N GLU A 40 -21.36 17.56 11.59
CA GLU A 40 -22.27 17.49 12.74
C GLU A 40 -21.95 18.56 13.79
N VAL A 41 -20.65 18.78 14.10
CA VAL A 41 -20.22 19.85 15.00
C VAL A 41 -20.62 21.23 14.48
N LEU A 42 -20.59 21.46 13.17
CA LEU A 42 -20.96 22.76 12.57
C LEU A 42 -22.46 23.03 12.60
N ASP A 43 -23.30 21.99 12.53
CA ASP A 43 -24.75 22.10 12.57
C ASP A 43 -25.28 22.52 13.96
N ASP A 44 -24.53 22.23 15.02
CA ASP A 44 -24.90 22.54 16.42
C ASP A 44 -24.60 24.00 16.85
N ASN A 45 -24.37 24.91 15.91
CA ASN A 45 -23.98 26.31 16.17
C ASN A 45 -22.84 26.43 17.20
N PRO A 46 -21.67 25.83 16.90
CA PRO A 46 -20.57 25.73 17.85
C PRO A 46 -19.95 27.11 18.16
N LYS A 47 -19.23 27.19 19.27
CA LYS A 47 -18.40 28.35 19.58
C LYS A 47 -17.32 28.53 18.49
N PRO A 48 -16.76 29.74 18.31
CA PRO A 48 -15.77 30.00 17.27
C PRO A 48 -14.59 29.02 17.25
N GLU A 49 -14.08 28.62 18.42
CA GLU A 49 -12.97 27.67 18.54
C GLU A 49 -13.32 26.27 18.03
N ASP A 50 -14.49 25.76 18.43
CA ASP A 50 -15.01 24.45 18.01
C ASP A 50 -15.32 24.42 16.51
N ARG A 51 -15.81 25.55 15.97
CA ARG A 51 -16.01 25.75 14.53
C ARG A 51 -14.70 25.63 13.75
N ASP A 52 -13.66 26.31 14.21
CA ASP A 52 -12.35 26.31 13.53
C ASP A 52 -11.70 24.92 13.61
N PHE A 53 -11.84 24.22 14.74
CA PHE A 53 -11.42 22.83 14.88
C PHE A 53 -12.15 21.90 13.91
N ALA A 54 -13.48 22.01 13.81
CA ALA A 54 -14.29 21.21 12.91
C ALA A 54 -13.90 21.43 11.43
N LEU A 55 -13.69 22.69 11.02
CA LEU A 55 -13.24 23.02 9.66
C LEU A 55 -11.85 22.46 9.36
N ASP A 56 -10.93 22.48 10.32
CA ASP A 56 -9.61 21.87 10.16
C ASP A 56 -9.69 20.33 10.08
N LEU A 57 -10.52 19.71 10.90
CA LEU A 57 -10.79 18.27 10.86
C LEU A 57 -11.35 17.85 9.48
N ILE A 58 -12.35 18.57 8.96
CA ILE A 58 -12.92 18.33 7.63
C ILE A 58 -11.83 18.45 6.57
N ARG A 59 -11.05 19.53 6.60
CA ARG A 59 -10.01 19.79 5.59
C ARG A 59 -8.94 18.70 5.57
N LYS A 60 -8.42 18.33 6.75
CA LYS A 60 -7.42 17.26 6.88
C LYS A 60 -7.99 15.93 6.42
N SER A 61 -9.19 15.58 6.86
CA SER A 61 -9.83 14.30 6.52
C SER A 61 -10.18 14.19 5.04
N ALA A 62 -10.67 15.27 4.41
CA ALA A 62 -10.91 15.32 2.97
C ALA A 62 -9.63 15.15 2.15
N LYS A 63 -8.52 15.76 2.58
CA LYS A 63 -7.20 15.57 1.96
C LYS A 63 -6.74 14.11 2.06
N THR A 64 -6.86 13.51 3.25
CA THR A 64 -6.51 12.09 3.46
C THR A 64 -7.39 11.16 2.64
N ALA A 65 -8.71 11.35 2.64
CA ALA A 65 -9.65 10.55 1.84
C ALA A 65 -9.32 10.63 0.35
N SER A 66 -9.08 11.83 -0.17
CA SER A 66 -8.72 12.05 -1.57
C SER A 66 -7.43 11.34 -1.96
N ALA A 67 -6.38 11.48 -1.15
CA ALA A 67 -5.10 10.82 -1.41
C ALA A 67 -5.20 9.29 -1.36
N ARG A 68 -5.94 8.75 -0.37
CA ARG A 68 -6.21 7.30 -0.29
C ARG A 68 -6.99 6.80 -1.50
N LEU A 69 -8.05 7.50 -1.90
CA LEU A 69 -8.86 7.11 -3.06
C LEU A 69 -8.05 7.11 -4.35
N GLN A 70 -7.25 8.16 -4.58
CA GLN A 70 -6.40 8.26 -5.75
C GLN A 70 -5.33 7.16 -5.79
N PHE A 71 -4.70 6.86 -4.66
CA PHE A 71 -3.77 5.73 -4.52
C PHE A 71 -4.47 4.40 -4.80
N CYS A 72 -5.61 4.13 -4.16
CA CYS A 72 -6.36 2.89 -4.35
C CYS A 72 -6.80 2.69 -5.80
N ARG A 73 -7.21 3.76 -6.48
CA ARG A 73 -7.58 3.72 -7.91
C ARG A 73 -6.41 3.24 -8.77
N LEU A 74 -5.19 3.65 -8.45
CA LEU A 74 -4.00 3.25 -9.20
C LEU A 74 -3.49 1.86 -8.78
N ALA A 75 -3.38 1.61 -7.47
CA ALA A 75 -2.77 0.41 -6.90
C ALA A 75 -3.67 -0.84 -7.00
N PHE A 76 -4.99 -0.69 -6.91
CA PHE A 76 -5.95 -1.80 -6.92
C PHE A 76 -6.88 -1.76 -8.12
N GLY A 77 -7.26 -0.57 -8.57
CA GLY A 77 -8.25 -0.36 -9.64
C GLY A 77 -7.84 -0.88 -11.02
N ALA A 78 -8.84 -0.96 -11.91
CA ALA A 78 -8.67 -1.30 -13.31
C ALA A 78 -8.28 -0.03 -14.10
N ALA A 79 -7.00 0.34 -14.08
CA ALA A 79 -6.49 1.42 -14.92
C ALA A 79 -6.13 0.89 -16.32
N GLY A 80 -6.88 1.33 -17.34
CA GLY A 80 -6.56 1.15 -18.76
C GLY A 80 -6.77 -0.25 -19.36
N SER A 81 -6.68 -0.33 -20.69
CA SER A 81 -6.81 -1.56 -21.48
C SER A 81 -5.61 -2.51 -21.29
N SER A 82 -5.63 -3.66 -21.97
CA SER A 82 -4.43 -4.51 -22.11
C SER A 82 -3.29 -3.67 -22.74
N GLY A 83 -2.10 -3.76 -22.15
CA GLY A 83 -0.93 -2.97 -22.60
C GLY A 83 -0.86 -1.52 -22.10
N ALA A 84 -1.81 -1.07 -21.27
CA ALA A 84 -1.73 0.28 -20.70
C ALA A 84 -0.45 0.47 -19.87
N GLN A 85 0.17 1.63 -20.05
CA GLN A 85 1.33 2.06 -19.28
C GLN A 85 0.97 3.20 -18.33
N ILE A 86 1.73 3.32 -17.25
CA ILE A 86 1.54 4.33 -16.20
C ILE A 86 2.85 5.10 -16.02
N ASP A 87 2.75 6.43 -15.93
CA ASP A 87 3.88 7.32 -15.64
C ASP A 87 4.32 7.14 -14.18
N LEU A 88 5.59 6.82 -13.94
CA LEU A 88 6.14 6.71 -12.60
C LEU A 88 6.10 8.03 -11.82
N GLY A 89 6.06 9.19 -12.48
CA GLY A 89 5.84 10.49 -11.85
C GLY A 89 4.42 10.61 -11.27
N ASP A 90 3.40 10.11 -11.97
CA ASP A 90 2.04 10.05 -11.43
C ASP A 90 1.98 9.08 -10.25
N ALA A 91 2.60 7.90 -10.40
CA ALA A 91 2.71 6.91 -9.33
C ALA A 91 3.40 7.48 -8.07
N GLN A 92 4.48 8.25 -8.25
CA GLN A 92 5.20 8.94 -7.18
C GLN A 92 4.28 9.92 -6.43
N ASN A 93 3.53 10.76 -7.15
CA ASN A 93 2.63 11.74 -6.54
C ASN A 93 1.56 11.04 -5.69
N MET A 94 0.96 9.97 -6.21
CA MET A 94 -0.05 9.20 -5.48
C MET A 94 0.55 8.47 -4.27
N ALA A 95 1.73 7.88 -4.42
CA ALA A 95 2.44 7.20 -3.35
C ALA A 95 2.80 8.15 -2.21
N LYS A 96 3.35 9.32 -2.51
CA LYS A 96 3.66 10.35 -1.50
C LYS A 96 2.41 10.79 -0.74
N GLY A 97 1.33 11.11 -1.46
CA GLY A 97 0.08 11.52 -0.83
C GLY A 97 -0.54 10.47 0.10
N HIS A 98 -0.31 9.18 -0.17
CA HIS A 98 -0.82 8.08 0.64
C HIS A 98 0.08 7.71 1.82
N ILE A 99 1.39 7.70 1.61
CA ILE A 99 2.39 7.16 2.56
C ILE A 99 2.87 8.22 3.54
N GLU A 100 3.01 9.47 3.11
CA GLU A 100 3.54 10.54 3.97
C GLU A 100 2.45 11.05 4.91
N ASP A 101 2.55 10.66 6.19
CA ASP A 101 1.58 10.97 7.25
C ASP A 101 2.21 11.74 8.44
N GLY A 102 3.41 12.28 8.23
CA GLY A 102 4.21 12.98 9.24
C GLY A 102 5.12 12.04 10.07
N LYS A 103 4.87 10.74 10.09
CA LYS A 103 5.76 9.73 10.70
C LYS A 103 6.61 9.02 9.65
N VAL A 104 6.07 8.83 8.45
CA VAL A 104 6.78 8.19 7.33
C VAL A 104 7.11 9.22 6.26
N THR A 105 8.30 9.11 5.66
CA THR A 105 8.76 9.91 4.51
C THR A 105 9.11 9.00 3.34
N LEU A 106 8.88 9.47 2.10
CA LEU A 106 9.15 8.69 0.88
C LEU A 106 10.22 9.36 0.00
N THR A 107 11.39 8.73 -0.06
CA THR A 107 12.44 9.04 -1.02
C THR A 107 12.23 8.22 -2.28
N TRP A 108 12.27 8.87 -3.45
CA TRP A 108 11.95 8.26 -4.73
C TRP A 108 13.05 8.54 -5.74
N ASN A 109 13.87 7.52 -6.02
CA ASN A 109 15.03 7.62 -6.90
C ASN A 109 14.78 6.95 -8.26
N LEU A 110 13.53 6.60 -8.57
CA LEU A 110 13.20 6.03 -9.87
C LEU A 110 13.17 7.12 -10.95
N PRO A 111 13.71 6.84 -12.15
CA PRO A 111 13.57 7.74 -13.29
C PRO A 111 12.10 7.88 -13.70
N ARG A 112 11.75 9.03 -14.28
CA ARG A 112 10.42 9.25 -14.84
C ARG A 112 10.30 8.54 -16.19
N LEU A 113 9.52 7.47 -16.23
CA LEU A 113 9.24 6.70 -17.43
C LEU A 113 7.87 6.02 -17.34
N LEU A 114 7.40 5.51 -18.48
CA LEU A 114 6.16 4.75 -18.58
C LEU A 114 6.46 3.25 -18.39
N LEU A 115 5.76 2.62 -17.44
CA LEU A 115 5.85 1.17 -17.22
C LEU A 115 4.51 0.47 -17.42
N PRO A 116 4.52 -0.83 -17.78
CA PRO A 116 3.31 -1.64 -17.80
C PRO A 116 2.53 -1.53 -16.49
N LYS A 117 1.20 -1.44 -16.57
CA LYS A 117 0.35 -1.17 -15.40
C LYS A 117 0.61 -2.09 -14.20
N ASN A 118 0.80 -3.39 -14.43
CA ASN A 118 0.99 -4.36 -13.34
C ASN A 118 2.33 -4.16 -12.61
N ARG A 119 3.37 -3.63 -13.30
CA ARG A 119 4.67 -3.30 -12.69
C ARG A 119 4.53 -2.10 -11.76
N VAL A 120 3.77 -1.08 -12.16
CA VAL A 120 3.49 0.07 -11.30
C VAL A 120 2.59 -0.32 -10.12
N LYS A 121 1.54 -1.14 -10.36
CA LYS A 121 0.69 -1.68 -9.29
C LYS A 121 1.51 -2.50 -8.28
N LEU A 122 2.44 -3.32 -8.76
CA LEU A 122 3.35 -4.08 -7.92
C LEU A 122 4.19 -3.15 -7.03
N LEU A 123 4.84 -2.13 -7.62
CA LEU A 123 5.62 -1.15 -6.87
C LEU A 123 4.79 -0.46 -5.76
N LEU A 124 3.60 0.03 -6.09
CA LEU A 124 2.71 0.69 -5.11
C LEU A 124 2.32 -0.27 -3.98
N ASN A 125 2.07 -1.54 -4.29
CA ASN A 125 1.74 -2.54 -3.28
C ASN A 125 2.94 -2.98 -2.44
N MET A 126 4.14 -3.02 -3.01
CA MET A 126 5.38 -3.23 -2.26
C MET A 126 5.63 -2.09 -1.27
N LEU A 127 5.28 -0.84 -1.63
CA LEU A 127 5.37 0.29 -0.71
C LEU A 127 4.42 0.17 0.49
N VAL A 128 3.19 -0.33 0.28
CA VAL A 128 2.24 -0.60 1.38
C VAL A 128 2.76 -1.68 2.31
N ILE A 129 3.45 -2.69 1.78
CA ILE A 129 4.14 -3.70 2.59
C ILE A 129 5.32 -3.07 3.35
N ALA A 130 6.14 -2.26 2.67
CA ALA A 130 7.30 -1.60 3.26
C ALA A 130 6.90 -0.65 4.41
N GLN A 131 5.74 0.01 4.34
CA GLN A 131 5.24 0.83 5.44
C GLN A 131 4.96 -0.01 6.71
N GLN A 132 4.54 -1.26 6.55
CA GLN A 132 4.22 -2.16 7.68
C GLN A 132 5.47 -2.69 8.38
N THR A 133 6.66 -2.56 7.79
CA THR A 133 7.93 -2.98 8.40
C THR A 133 8.44 -1.93 9.40
N ILE A 134 7.97 -0.68 9.33
CA ILE A 134 8.39 0.46 10.17
C ILE A 134 7.22 0.99 11.02
N PRO A 135 6.72 0.21 12.01
CA PRO A 135 5.49 0.54 12.75
C PRO A 135 5.56 1.83 13.56
N ARG A 136 6.75 2.39 13.79
CA ARG A 136 6.96 3.66 14.51
C ARG A 136 7.31 4.84 13.58
N GLY A 137 7.17 4.67 12.27
CA GLY A 137 7.60 5.66 11.28
C GLY A 137 9.07 5.49 10.87
N GLY A 138 9.50 6.35 9.95
CA GLY A 138 10.83 6.28 9.36
C GLY A 138 10.87 6.77 7.91
N THR A 139 11.82 6.25 7.14
CA THR A 139 12.00 6.57 5.72
C THR A 139 11.86 5.32 4.88
N LEU A 140 11.08 5.43 3.81
CA LEU A 140 11.04 4.49 2.70
C LEU A 140 11.84 5.09 1.55
N THR A 141 12.78 4.34 0.99
CA THR A 141 13.56 4.75 -0.19
C THR A 141 13.33 3.76 -1.31
N VAL A 142 12.90 4.26 -2.47
CA VAL A 142 12.66 3.44 -3.67
C VAL A 142 13.80 3.67 -4.67
N ASP A 143 14.52 2.59 -4.98
CA ASP A 143 15.65 2.59 -5.89
C ASP A 143 15.40 1.67 -7.09
N PRO A 144 15.89 2.06 -8.29
CA PRO A 144 15.82 1.20 -9.46
C PRO A 144 16.87 0.09 -9.35
N VAL A 145 16.53 -1.10 -9.86
CA VAL A 145 17.47 -2.22 -9.99
C VAL A 145 17.52 -2.65 -11.45
N GLY A 146 18.69 -2.52 -12.07
CA GLY A 146 18.84 -2.70 -13.52
C GLY A 146 18.42 -1.46 -14.32
N GLU A 147 18.29 -1.62 -15.64
CA GLU A 147 18.06 -0.52 -16.59
C GLU A 147 16.96 -0.86 -17.61
N GLY A 148 16.37 0.17 -18.23
CA GLY A 148 15.40 0.01 -19.32
C GLY A 148 14.09 -0.67 -18.91
N GLU A 149 13.53 -1.51 -19.78
CA GLU A 149 12.25 -2.21 -19.52
C GLU A 149 12.35 -3.32 -18.46
N ALA A 150 13.58 -3.81 -18.20
CA ALA A 150 13.86 -4.81 -17.18
C ALA A 150 14.01 -4.21 -15.76
N ILE A 151 13.86 -2.89 -15.61
CA ILE A 151 14.02 -2.17 -14.34
C ILE A 151 13.16 -2.75 -13.22
N SER A 152 13.78 -3.40 -12.25
CA SER A 152 13.08 -3.83 -11.05
C SER A 152 13.17 -2.79 -9.94
N PHE A 153 12.53 -3.08 -8.81
CA PHE A 153 12.42 -2.16 -7.69
C PHE A 153 13.04 -2.75 -6.43
N ARG A 154 13.81 -1.93 -5.73
CA ARG A 154 14.23 -2.16 -4.35
C ARG A 154 13.63 -1.06 -3.48
N ILE A 155 12.97 -1.45 -2.40
CA ILE A 155 12.51 -0.53 -1.38
C ILE A 155 13.30 -0.81 -0.10
N THR A 156 13.95 0.22 0.42
CA THR A 156 14.61 0.18 1.72
C THR A 156 13.75 0.90 2.72
N SER A 157 13.30 0.20 3.76
CA SER A 157 12.59 0.80 4.89
C SER A 157 13.52 0.89 6.10
N ALA A 158 13.72 2.10 6.62
CA ALA A 158 14.56 2.38 7.78
C ALA A 158 13.74 3.13 8.83
N GLY A 159 13.75 2.67 10.08
CA GLY A 159 12.94 3.27 11.13
C GLY A 159 13.11 2.58 12.47
N LEU A 160 12.60 3.20 13.53
CA LEU A 160 12.70 2.64 14.88
C LEU A 160 11.91 1.33 14.97
N ASN A 161 12.57 0.25 15.37
CA ASN A 161 12.03 -1.11 15.43
C ASN A 161 11.55 -1.64 14.07
N ALA A 162 12.31 -1.35 13.00
CA ALA A 162 12.10 -1.98 11.71
C ALA A 162 12.15 -3.51 11.85
N ARG A 163 11.18 -4.21 11.26
CA ARG A 163 11.06 -5.67 11.38
C ARG A 163 10.35 -6.27 10.17
N VAL A 164 10.62 -7.54 9.91
CA VAL A 164 9.94 -8.32 8.87
C VAL A 164 8.72 -9.03 9.47
N PRO A 165 7.47 -8.71 9.06
CA PRO A 165 6.30 -9.43 9.54
C PRO A 165 6.22 -10.81 8.89
N GLN A 166 6.37 -11.87 9.69
CA GLN A 166 6.42 -13.25 9.17
C GLN A 166 5.15 -13.64 8.41
N ASN A 167 3.98 -13.20 8.87
CA ASN A 167 2.71 -13.43 8.19
C ASN A 167 2.68 -12.88 6.75
N ILE A 168 3.32 -11.73 6.49
CA ILE A 168 3.44 -11.17 5.14
C ILE A 168 4.38 -12.02 4.30
N VAL A 169 5.51 -12.46 4.87
CA VAL A 169 6.46 -13.35 4.18
C VAL A 169 5.78 -14.66 3.78
N ASP A 170 4.96 -15.24 4.64
CA ASP A 170 4.25 -16.48 4.37
C ASP A 170 3.20 -16.30 3.26
N LEU A 171 2.49 -15.16 3.25
CA LEU A 171 1.53 -14.82 2.19
C LEU A 171 2.21 -14.60 0.83
N LEU A 172 3.37 -13.93 0.82
CA LEU A 172 4.15 -13.68 -0.40
C LEU A 172 4.79 -14.95 -0.96
N ASN A 173 5.11 -15.94 -0.11
CA ASN A 173 5.63 -17.24 -0.51
C ASN A 173 4.54 -18.29 -0.78
N ALA A 174 3.26 -17.95 -0.63
CA ALA A 174 2.14 -18.89 -0.70
C ALA A 174 2.26 -20.09 0.27
N THR A 175 2.90 -19.87 1.42
CA THR A 175 3.09 -20.88 2.48
C THR A 175 2.16 -20.68 3.67
N SER A 176 1.31 -19.66 3.66
CA SER A 176 0.38 -19.38 4.75
C SER A 176 -0.69 -20.47 4.86
N SER A 177 -0.89 -21.00 6.07
CA SER A 177 -1.97 -21.93 6.42
C SER A 177 -3.31 -21.26 6.70
N ASN A 178 -3.34 -19.92 6.78
CA ASN A 178 -4.52 -19.17 7.19
C ASN A 178 -5.36 -18.75 5.98
N THR A 179 -6.67 -18.61 6.19
CA THR A 179 -7.55 -17.99 5.22
C THR A 179 -7.19 -16.51 5.04
N VAL A 180 -7.31 -16.02 3.81
CA VAL A 180 -7.02 -14.63 3.49
C VAL A 180 -8.20 -13.76 3.95
N ASP A 181 -7.94 -12.86 4.90
CA ASP A 181 -8.90 -11.85 5.36
C ASP A 181 -8.65 -10.47 4.71
N ALA A 182 -9.40 -9.45 5.14
CA ALA A 182 -9.29 -8.08 4.61
C ALA A 182 -7.93 -7.41 4.89
N HIS A 183 -7.13 -7.89 5.86
CA HIS A 183 -5.78 -7.40 6.12
C HIS A 183 -4.74 -8.18 5.28
N ALA A 184 -4.91 -9.50 5.16
CA ALA A 184 -4.05 -10.40 4.41
C ALA A 184 -4.22 -10.30 2.88
N VAL A 185 -5.35 -9.76 2.40
CA VAL A 185 -5.62 -9.62 0.96
C VAL A 185 -4.58 -8.75 0.25
N GLN A 186 -4.03 -7.73 0.91
CA GLN A 186 -3.09 -6.81 0.27
C GLN A 186 -1.73 -7.50 -0.02
N PRO A 187 -1.08 -8.20 0.93
CA PRO A 187 0.07 -9.04 0.64
C PRO A 187 -0.22 -10.15 -0.39
N HIS A 188 -1.38 -10.80 -0.30
CA HIS A 188 -1.79 -11.83 -1.26
C HIS A 188 -1.90 -11.26 -2.69
N TYR A 189 -2.53 -10.09 -2.83
CA TYR A 189 -2.64 -9.39 -4.11
C TYR A 189 -1.28 -8.95 -4.66
N THR A 190 -0.36 -8.55 -3.77
CA THR A 190 1.02 -8.21 -4.15
C THR A 190 1.74 -9.41 -4.77
N ARG A 191 1.56 -10.62 -4.20
CA ARG A 191 2.10 -11.86 -4.78
C ARG A 191 1.53 -12.12 -6.17
N LEU A 192 0.21 -12.03 -6.35
CA LEU A 192 -0.43 -12.24 -7.65
C LEU A 192 0.06 -11.24 -8.72
N LEU A 193 0.28 -9.98 -8.33
CA LEU A 193 0.88 -8.96 -9.21
C LEU A 193 2.32 -9.32 -9.60
N ALA A 194 3.12 -9.83 -8.66
CA ALA A 194 4.48 -10.27 -8.91
C ALA A 194 4.50 -11.43 -9.90
N GLU A 195 3.67 -12.47 -9.67
CA GLU A 195 3.51 -13.62 -10.56
C GLU A 195 3.07 -13.20 -11.97
N ALA A 196 2.10 -12.29 -12.08
CA ALA A 196 1.66 -11.73 -13.36
C ALA A 196 2.74 -10.92 -14.09
N CYS A 197 3.78 -10.47 -13.37
CA CYS A 197 4.96 -9.81 -13.94
C CYS A 197 6.14 -10.78 -14.14
N GLY A 198 6.02 -12.05 -13.79
CA GLY A 198 7.12 -13.03 -13.81
C GLY A 198 8.19 -12.78 -12.73
N LEU A 199 7.81 -12.17 -11.60
CA LEU A 199 8.70 -11.77 -10.51
C LEU A 199 8.27 -12.42 -9.20
N LYS A 200 9.17 -12.39 -8.21
CA LYS A 200 8.91 -12.71 -6.80
C LYS A 200 9.25 -11.52 -5.92
N VAL A 201 8.44 -11.26 -4.90
CA VAL A 201 8.74 -10.26 -3.86
C VAL A 201 9.35 -10.94 -2.65
N THR A 202 10.47 -10.40 -2.16
CA THR A 202 11.17 -10.88 -0.96
C THR A 202 11.39 -9.75 0.04
N LEU A 203 11.36 -10.10 1.33
CA LEU A 203 11.66 -9.19 2.43
C LEU A 203 12.85 -9.75 3.21
N THR A 204 13.90 -8.96 3.38
CA THR A 204 15.07 -9.34 4.18
C THR A 204 15.39 -8.25 5.20
N LEU A 205 15.74 -8.65 6.42
CA LEU A 205 16.28 -7.75 7.42
C LEU A 205 17.79 -7.63 7.19
N ASP A 206 18.27 -6.42 6.95
CA ASP A 206 19.67 -6.07 6.82
C ASP A 206 20.03 -5.04 7.90
N CYS A 207 20.71 -5.50 8.94
CA CYS A 207 20.96 -4.73 10.17
C CYS A 207 19.67 -4.15 10.79
N ASP A 208 19.47 -2.85 10.66
CA ASP A 208 18.35 -2.06 11.19
C ASP A 208 17.35 -1.65 10.10
N LYS A 209 17.49 -2.17 8.88
CA LYS A 209 16.67 -1.85 7.72
C LYS A 209 16.02 -3.11 7.16
N VAL A 210 14.82 -2.96 6.63
CA VAL A 210 14.19 -4.02 5.84
C VAL A 210 14.28 -3.67 4.36
N LEU A 211 14.78 -4.62 3.58
CA LEU A 211 14.86 -4.54 2.13
C LEU A 211 13.71 -5.34 1.54
N ILE A 212 12.97 -4.71 0.63
CA ILE A 212 11.88 -5.32 -0.12
C ILE A 212 12.26 -5.29 -1.59
N VAL A 213 12.44 -6.46 -2.20
CA VAL A 213 12.97 -6.59 -3.56
C VAL A 213 12.00 -7.39 -4.41
N ALA A 214 11.71 -6.90 -5.62
CA ALA A 214 11.09 -7.70 -6.68
C ALA A 214 12.20 -8.25 -7.60
N SER A 215 12.22 -9.55 -7.84
CA SER A 215 13.23 -10.22 -8.69
C SER A 215 12.67 -11.44 -9.38
#